data_AF-A0A9E2V4J1-F1
#
_entry.id   AF-A0A9E2V4J1-F1
#
_cell.length_a   1.000
_cell.length_b   1.000
_cell.length_c   1.000
_cell.angle_alpha   90.00
_cell.angle_beta   90.00
_cell.angle_gamma   90.00
#
_symmetry.space_group_name_H-M   'P 1'
#
loop_
_entity.id
_entity.type
_entity.pdbx_description
1 polymer ?
#
loop_
_entity_poly.entity_id
_entity_poly.type
_entity_poly.pdbx_seq_one_letter_code
_entity_poly.pdbx_strand_id
1 'polypeptide(L)' 'WRKFRERNPTWSWVTPHTFRRTVGTEVDRASGTDTAAAQLGHSSPRITAKHYVETPDLAPDVSDVLQRFGD' A
#
# COMPACT_ATOMS: atom_id res chain seq x y z
N TRP A 1 3.60 6.00 20.10
CA TRP A 1 3.76 4.60 19.69
C TRP A 1 4.29 3.69 20.81
N ARG A 2 5.58 3.70 21.20
CA ARG A 2 6.12 2.72 22.18
C ARG A 2 5.32 2.62 23.49
N LYS A 3 5.08 3.75 24.15
CA LYS A 3 4.23 3.84 25.36
C LYS A 3 2.76 3.44 25.12
N PHE A 4 2.24 3.65 23.91
CA PHE A 4 0.89 3.20 23.55
C PHE A 4 0.84 1.67 23.48
N ARG A 5 1.83 1.04 22.83
CA ARG A 5 1.97 -0.43 22.76
C ARG A 5 2.01 -1.08 24.14
N GLU A 6 2.84 -0.55 25.03
CA GLU A 6 3.03 -1.08 26.39
C GLU A 6 1.72 -1.10 27.18
N ARG A 7 0.86 -0.10 26.95
CA ARG A 7 -0.44 0.03 27.63
C ARG A 7 -1.57 -0.72 26.93
N ASN A 8 -1.36 -1.17 25.69
CA ASN A 8 -2.39 -1.74 24.84
C ASN A 8 -1.89 -3.02 24.14
N PRO A 9 -1.74 -4.14 24.88
CA PRO A 9 -1.16 -5.38 24.36
C PRO A 9 -1.92 -5.98 23.18
N THR A 10 -3.24 -5.74 23.07
CA THR A 10 -4.08 -6.14 21.93
C THR A 10 -3.56 -5.58 20.60
N TRP A 11 -2.93 -4.40 20.62
CA TRP A 11 -2.39 -3.73 19.42
C TRP A 11 -0.86 -3.86 19.32
N SER A 12 -0.28 -4.85 19.99
CA SER A 12 1.18 -5.07 20.01
C SER A 12 1.80 -5.29 18.62
N TRP A 13 1.00 -5.82 17.69
CA TRP A 13 1.37 -6.06 16.30
C TRP A 13 1.41 -4.79 15.42
N VAL A 14 0.71 -3.72 15.82
CA VAL A 14 0.71 -2.46 15.06
C VAL A 14 2.07 -1.81 15.26
N THR A 15 2.81 -1.49 14.20
CA THR A 15 4.13 -0.84 14.29
C THR A 15 4.18 0.44 13.46
N PRO A 16 5.25 1.26 13.55
CA PRO A 16 5.43 2.38 12.63
C PRO A 16 5.44 1.94 11.15
N HIS A 17 5.84 0.70 10.89
CA HIS A 17 5.79 0.11 9.56
C HIS A 17 4.34 -0.12 9.09
N THR A 18 3.42 -0.49 9.99
CA THR A 18 1.98 -0.59 9.69
C THR A 18 1.44 0.74 9.16
N PHE A 19 1.72 1.85 9.84
CA PHE A 19 1.29 3.17 9.38
C PHE A 19 1.91 3.56 8.03
N ARG A 20 3.22 3.28 7.84
CA ARG A 20 3.88 3.53 6.55
C ARG A 20 3.25 2.73 5.41
N ARG A 21 2.88 1.47 5.66
CA ARG A 21 2.20 0.62 4.67
C ARG A 21 0.79 1.13 4.35
N THR A 22 0.04 1.58 5.35
CA THR A 22 -1.28 2.19 5.12
C THR A 22 -1.17 3.43 4.23
N VAL A 23 -0.25 4.36 4.56
CA VAL A 23 -0.05 5.57 3.74
C VAL A 23 0.43 5.22 2.33
N GLY A 24 1.40 4.31 2.21
CA GLY A 24 1.92 3.87 0.91
C GLY A 24 0.83 3.27 0.02
N THR A 25 -0.05 2.45 0.60
CA THR A 25 -1.17 1.83 -0.10
C THR A 25 -2.20 2.84 -0.58
N GLU A 26 -2.61 3.79 0.28
CA GLU A 26 -3.63 4.77 -0.09
C GLU A 26 -3.12 5.73 -1.18
N VAL A 27 -1.86 6.15 -1.12
CA VAL A 27 -1.25 6.98 -2.16
C VAL A 27 -1.08 6.19 -3.47
N ASP A 28 -0.70 4.91 -3.40
CA ASP A 28 -0.59 4.05 -4.57
C ASP A 28 -1.95 3.87 -5.28
N ARG A 29 -3.02 3.62 -4.52
CA ARG A 29 -4.38 3.53 -5.06
C ARG A 29 -4.84 4.82 -5.73
N ALA A 30 -4.49 5.97 -5.14
CA ALA A 30 -4.93 7.28 -5.62
C ALA A 30 -4.06 7.83 -6.76
N SER A 31 -2.77 7.47 -6.82
CA SER A 31 -1.78 8.18 -7.65
C SER A 31 -0.64 7.32 -8.18
N GLY A 32 -0.65 6.01 -7.92
CA GLY A 32 0.32 5.05 -8.43
C GLY A 32 1.61 4.92 -7.58
N THR A 33 2.36 3.85 -7.88
CA THR A 33 3.48 3.39 -7.06
C THR A 33 4.66 4.37 -7.04
N ASP A 34 4.90 5.09 -8.13
CA ASP A 34 5.99 6.06 -8.21
C ASP A 34 5.77 7.23 -7.25
N THR A 35 4.54 7.77 -7.20
CA THR A 35 4.15 8.81 -6.25
C THR A 35 4.19 8.29 -4.81
N ALA A 36 3.72 7.05 -4.57
CA ALA A 36 3.84 6.43 -3.26
C ALA A 36 5.31 6.28 -2.83
N ALA A 37 6.21 5.90 -3.74
CA ALA A 37 7.63 5.77 -3.46
C ALA A 37 8.29 7.11 -3.15
N ALA A 38 7.98 8.16 -3.92
CA ALA A 38 8.44 9.51 -3.65
C ALA A 38 7.95 10.01 -2.28
N GLN A 39 6.66 9.79 -1.95
CA GLN A 39 6.07 10.17 -0.67
C GLN A 39 6.75 9.46 0.52
N LEU A 40 7.14 8.19 0.35
CA LEU A 40 7.84 7.41 1.37
C LEU A 40 9.35 7.65 1.41
N GLY A 41 9.90 8.40 0.44
CA GLY A 41 11.32 8.68 0.31
C GLY A 41 12.16 7.49 -0.17
N HIS A 42 11.56 6.57 -0.94
CA HIS A 42 12.27 5.41 -1.50
C HIS A 42 12.87 5.74 -2.87
N SER A 43 14.11 5.32 -3.09
CA SER A 43 14.80 5.46 -4.38
C SER A 43 14.28 4.54 -5.47
N SER A 44 13.48 3.53 -5.11
CA SER A 44 12.93 2.55 -6.03
C SER A 44 11.44 2.28 -5.74
N PRO A 45 10.57 2.48 -6.75
CA PRO A 45 9.15 2.09 -6.67
C PRO A 45 8.96 0.60 -6.39
N ARG A 46 9.89 -0.25 -6.83
CA ARG A 46 9.86 -1.69 -6.58
C ARG A 46 9.90 -2.04 -5.10
N ILE A 47 10.65 -1.29 -4.29
CA ILE A 47 10.71 -1.49 -2.84
C ILE A 47 9.36 -1.12 -2.21
N THR A 48 8.77 -0.01 -2.66
CA THR A 48 7.46 0.46 -2.21
C THR A 48 6.37 -0.56 -2.54
N ALA A 49 6.27 -1.00 -3.80
CA ALA A 49 5.29 -2.01 -4.22
C ALA A 49 5.38 -3.28 -3.37
N LYS A 50 6.61 -3.76 -3.12
CA LYS A 50 6.81 -5.03 -2.41
C LYS A 50 6.52 -4.95 -0.90
N HIS A 51 6.86 -3.85 -0.24
CA HIS A 51 6.90 -3.78 1.22
C HIS A 51 5.90 -2.82 1.85
N TYR A 52 5.39 -1.86 1.07
CA TYR A 52 4.61 -0.74 1.59
C TYR A 52 3.28 -0.54 0.86
N VAL A 53 3.00 -1.28 -0.20
CA VAL A 53 1.71 -1.31 -0.88
C VAL A 53 1.02 -2.63 -0.59
N GLU A 54 -0.28 -2.58 -0.32
CA GLU A 54 -1.13 -3.76 -0.20
C GLU A 54 -1.42 -4.35 -1.59
N THR A 55 -1.19 -5.65 -1.73
CA THR A 55 -1.67 -6.39 -2.89
C THR A 55 -3.14 -6.70 -2.67
N PRO A 56 -4.05 -6.26 -3.57
CA PRO A 56 -5.47 -6.57 -3.42
C PRO A 56 -5.72 -8.07 -3.58
N ASP A 57 -6.62 -8.62 -2.77
CA ASP A 57 -6.99 -10.05 -2.83
C ASP A 57 -7.76 -10.41 -4.11
N LEU A 58 -8.44 -9.42 -4.69
CA LEU A 58 -9.19 -9.53 -5.94
C LEU A 58 -8.56 -8.62 -6.98
N ALA A 59 -8.43 -9.14 -8.19
CA ALA A 59 -8.06 -8.32 -9.33
C ALA A 59 -9.14 -7.24 -9.56
N PRO A 60 -8.75 -6.02 -9.96
CA PRO A 60 -9.72 -5.01 -10.37
C PRO A 60 -10.52 -5.52 -11.57
N ASP A 61 -11.80 -5.16 -11.63
CA ASP A 61 -12.61 -5.44 -12.82
C ASP A 61 -12.10 -4.57 -13.99
N VAL A 62 -11.60 -5.24 -15.02
CA VAL A 62 -11.07 -4.63 -16.24
C VAL A 62 -11.82 -5.11 -17.48
N SER A 63 -13.02 -5.70 -17.30
CA SER A 63 -13.81 -6.30 -18.37
C SER A 63 -14.06 -5.30 -19.52
N ASP A 64 -14.37 -4.05 -19.20
CA ASP A 64 -14.61 -2.97 -20.17
C ASP A 64 -13.39 -2.69 -21.07
N VAL A 65 -12.17 -2.90 -20.57
CA VAL A 65 -10.94 -2.74 -21.35
C VAL A 65 -10.78 -3.93 -22.30
N LEU A 66 -11.02 -5.14 -21.80
CA LEU A 66 -10.84 -6.38 -22.56
C LEU A 66 -11.89 -6.55 -23.66
N GLN A 67 -13.13 -6.10 -23.43
CA GLN A 67 -14.20 -6.14 -24.41
C GLN A 67 -13.84 -5.42 -25.72
N ARG A 68 -13.01 -4.36 -25.68
CA ARG A 68 -12.55 -3.61 -26.86
C ARG A 68 -11.73 -4.42 -27.86
N PHE A 69 -11.24 -5.59 -27.45
CA PHE A 69 -10.46 -6.49 -28.31
C PHE A 69 -11.30 -7.66 -28.86
N GLY A 70 -12.56 -7.78 -28.43
CA GLY A 70 -13.45 -8.89 -28.81
C GLY A 70 -14.37 -8.61 -30.00
N ASP A 71 -14.46 -7.35 -30.44
CA ASP A 71 -15.15 -6.91 -31.65
C ASP A 71 -14.24 -7.05 -32.90
#